data_AF-A0A0D2MDZ8-F1
#
_entry.id   AF-A0A0D2MDZ8-F1
#
_cell.length_a   1.000
_cell.length_b   1.000
_cell.length_c   1.000
_cell.angle_alpha   90.00
_cell.angle_beta   90.00
_cell.angle_gamma   90.00
#
_symmetry.space_group_name_H-M   'P 1'
#
loop_
_entity.id
_entity.type
_entity.pdbx_description
1 polymer ?
#
loop_
_entity_poly.entity_id
_entity_poly.type
_entity_poly.pdbx_seq_one_letter_code
_entity_poly.pdbx_strand_id
1 'polypeptide(L)' 'AKSTNEPTFSILPHPAKTNDPADLQPSGGLRNNGAMDAFNTPGPFIPSEQIKNNLPEPLSHAELEARQASLN' A
#
# COMPACT_ATOMS: atom_id res chain seq x y z
N ALA A 1 55.58 -33.49 7.37
CA ALA A 1 54.93 -32.46 8.21
C ALA A 1 53.68 -31.98 7.48
N LYS A 2 52.50 -32.08 8.09
CA LYS A 2 51.20 -31.79 7.46
C LYS A 2 50.97 -30.28 7.50
N SER A 3 50.69 -29.68 6.35
CA SER A 3 50.54 -28.22 6.15
C SER A 3 49.37 -27.66 6.95
N THR A 4 49.68 -26.79 7.92
CA THR A 4 48.73 -26.05 8.76
C THR A 4 48.21 -24.80 8.04
N ASN A 5 47.58 -24.97 6.87
CA ASN A 5 47.02 -23.85 6.11
C ASN A 5 45.51 -24.05 5.93
N GLU A 6 44.77 -23.92 7.03
CA GLU A 6 43.30 -23.87 7.00
C GLU A 6 42.85 -22.40 6.91
N PRO A 7 41.98 -22.04 5.95
CA PRO A 7 41.51 -20.67 5.82
C PRO A 7 40.68 -20.26 7.04
N THR A 8 41.08 -19.17 7.69
CA THR A 8 40.35 -18.58 8.82
C THR A 8 39.39 -17.52 8.30
N PHE A 9 38.09 -17.69 8.56
CA PHE A 9 37.06 -16.73 8.18
C PHE A 9 36.62 -15.91 9.40
N SER A 10 36.52 -14.59 9.26
CA SER A 10 35.89 -13.75 10.28
C SER A 10 34.40 -13.60 9.97
N ILE A 11 33.58 -13.72 11.01
CA ILE A 11 32.15 -13.42 10.94
C ILE A 11 31.94 -11.99 11.42
N LEU A 12 31.17 -11.20 10.66
CA LEU A 12 30.63 -9.95 11.18
C LEU A 12 29.52 -10.26 12.18
N PRO A 13 29.34 -9.46 13.23
CA PRO A 13 28.17 -9.61 14.10
C PRO A 13 26.91 -9.51 13.26
N HIS A 14 25.93 -10.37 13.54
CA HIS A 14 24.65 -10.30 12.87
C HIS A 14 23.99 -8.94 13.16
N PRO A 15 23.36 -8.30 12.17
CA PRO A 15 22.80 -6.95 12.33
C PRO A 15 21.65 -6.88 13.35
N ALA A 16 20.92 -7.99 13.53
CA ALA A 16 19.81 -8.09 14.48
C ALA A 16 20.34 -8.21 15.91
N LYS A 17 20.16 -7.19 16.74
CA LYS A 17 20.63 -7.21 18.13
C LYS A 17 19.71 -8.02 19.05
N THR A 18 18.50 -8.36 18.59
CA THR A 18 17.48 -9.04 19.38
C THR A 18 16.86 -10.22 18.62
N ASN A 19 16.20 -11.13 19.34
CA ASN A 19 15.38 -12.21 18.78
C ASN A 19 13.96 -11.71 18.44
N ASP A 20 13.82 -10.45 17.99
CA ASP A 20 12.57 -9.90 17.49
C ASP A 20 12.61 -9.92 15.96
N PRO A 21 11.66 -10.61 15.28
CA PRO A 21 11.59 -10.61 13.82
C PRO A 21 11.40 -9.21 13.20
N ALA A 22 11.02 -8.19 13.98
CA ALA A 22 10.93 -6.81 13.54
C ALA A 22 12.29 -6.15 13.26
N ASP A 23 13.38 -6.61 13.88
CA ASP A 23 14.73 -6.02 13.71
C ASP A 23 15.37 -6.32 12.33
N LEU A 24 14.83 -7.30 11.60
CA LEU A 24 15.32 -7.73 10.27
C LEU A 24 14.57 -7.09 9.10
N GLN A 25 13.48 -6.36 9.36
CA GLN A 25 12.64 -5.81 8.29
C GLN A 25 13.20 -4.47 7.82
N PRO A 26 13.52 -4.29 6.52
CA PRO A 26 13.81 -2.97 6.00
C PRO A 26 12.60 -2.07 6.24
N SER A 27 12.83 -0.82 6.66
CA SER A 27 11.79 0.18 6.84
C SER A 27 11.15 0.54 5.49
N GLY A 28 10.25 -0.30 5.00
CA GLY A 28 9.59 -0.15 3.70
C GLY A 28 8.77 -1.37 3.31
N GLY A 29 7.46 -1.28 3.46
CA GLY A 29 6.50 -2.34 3.08
C GLY A 29 5.12 -2.08 3.70
N LEU A 30 4.13 -2.96 3.43
CA LEU A 30 2.71 -2.88 3.86
C LEU A 30 2.45 -2.68 5.37
N ARG A 31 3.48 -2.50 6.21
CA ARG A 31 3.39 -2.09 7.61
C ARG A 31 3.09 -0.58 7.77
N ASN A 32 2.87 0.16 6.68
CA ASN A 32 2.29 1.50 6.74
C ASN A 32 0.80 1.39 7.10
N ASN A 33 0.47 1.08 8.36
CA ASN A 33 -0.82 1.21 9.07
C ASN A 33 -2.18 0.90 8.37
N GLY A 34 -2.22 0.50 7.10
CA GLY A 34 -3.42 0.58 6.27
C GLY A 34 -4.29 -0.67 6.29
N ALA A 35 -3.81 -1.78 6.84
CA ALA A 35 -4.58 -3.02 6.91
C ALA A 35 -5.81 -2.89 7.84
N MET A 36 -5.70 -2.07 8.90
CA MET A 36 -6.82 -1.76 9.78
C MET A 36 -7.60 -0.52 9.32
N ASP A 37 -7.01 0.35 8.50
CA ASP A 37 -7.70 1.52 7.94
C ASP A 37 -8.75 1.18 6.89
N ALA A 38 -8.72 -0.04 6.33
CA ALA A 38 -9.80 -0.56 5.48
C ALA A 38 -11.16 -0.56 6.21
N PHE A 39 -11.15 -0.64 7.54
CA PHE A 39 -12.35 -0.56 8.39
C PHE A 39 -12.55 0.85 9.00
N ASN A 40 -11.57 1.75 8.88
CA ASN A 40 -11.65 3.15 9.27
C ASN A 40 -12.09 4.04 8.09
N THR A 41 -12.94 3.54 7.21
CA THR A 41 -13.52 4.39 6.16
C THR A 41 -14.55 5.32 6.80
N PRO A 42 -14.55 6.63 6.51
CA PRO A 42 -15.67 7.48 6.88
C PRO A 42 -16.96 6.83 6.36
N GLY A 43 -18.04 6.94 7.13
CA GLY A 43 -19.35 6.42 6.74
C GLY A 43 -19.86 7.02 5.42
N PRO A 44 -21.09 6.67 4.98
CA PRO A 44 -21.63 7.18 3.73
C PRO A 44 -21.54 8.71 3.69
N PHE A 45 -20.89 9.25 2.66
CA PHE A 45 -20.72 10.68 2.49
C PHE A 45 -22.09 11.32 2.20
N ILE A 46 -22.51 12.25 3.05
CA ILE A 46 -23.71 13.07 2.84
C ILE A 46 -23.25 14.39 2.22
N PRO A 47 -23.58 14.68 0.95
CA PRO A 47 -23.16 15.92 0.30
C PRO A 47 -23.72 17.15 1.03
N SER A 48 -22.92 18.23 1.08
CA SER A 48 -23.39 19.53 1.58
C SER A 48 -24.44 20.15 0.63
N GLU A 49 -25.23 21.10 1.13
CA GLU A 49 -26.24 21.80 0.32
C GLU A 49 -25.65 22.46 -0.93
N GLN A 50 -24.41 22.96 -0.83
CA GLN A 50 -23.69 23.51 -1.99
C GLN A 50 -23.45 22.45 -3.06
N ILE A 51 -23.09 21.21 -2.68
CA ILE A 51 -22.83 20.14 -3.65
C ILE A 51 -24.15 19.69 -4.28
N LYS A 52 -25.20 19.50 -3.48
CA LYS A 52 -26.52 19.08 -3.98
C LYS A 52 -27.08 20.04 -5.02
N ASN A 53 -26.96 21.34 -4.78
CA ASN A 53 -27.54 22.37 -5.64
C ASN A 53 -26.74 22.66 -6.92
N ASN A 54 -25.47 22.23 -6.98
CA ASN A 54 -24.59 22.45 -8.14
C ASN A 54 -24.29 21.17 -8.92
N LEU A 55 -24.96 20.06 -8.60
CA LEU A 55 -24.81 18.82 -9.36
C LEU A 55 -25.51 18.97 -10.73
N PRO A 56 -24.83 18.62 -11.85
CA PRO A 56 -25.47 18.64 -13.16
C PRO A 56 -26.57 17.57 -13.24
N GLU A 57 -27.52 17.78 -14.14
CA GLU A 57 -28.54 16.78 -14.42
C GLU A 57 -27.91 15.48 -14.97
N PRO A 58 -28.49 14.32 -14.63
CA PRO A 58 -28.02 13.05 -15.16
C PRO A 58 -28.17 13.03 -16.68
N LEU A 59 -27.15 12.51 -17.36
CA LEU A 59 -27.20 12.30 -18.81
C LEU A 59 -28.27 11.28 -19.18
N SER A 60 -28.82 11.42 -20.38
CA SER A 60 -29.78 10.45 -20.92
C SER A 60 -29.10 9.12 -21.29
N HIS A 61 -29.90 8.06 -21.40
CA HIS A 61 -29.41 6.72 -21.75
C HIS A 61 -28.63 6.71 -23.07
N ALA A 62 -29.17 7.36 -24.10
CA ALA A 62 -28.55 7.42 -25.43
C ALA A 62 -27.20 8.16 -25.42
N GLU A 63 -27.07 9.23 -24.62
CA GLU A 63 -25.80 9.97 -24.49
C GLU A 63 -24.73 9.15 -23.76
N LEU A 64 -25.12 8.37 -22.76
CA LEU A 64 -24.23 7.45 -22.06
C LEU A 64 -23.71 6.34 -22.99
N GLU A 65 -24.59 5.75 -23.80
CA GLU A 65 -24.20 4.73 -24.80
C GLU A 65 -23.23 5.30 -25.84
N ALA A 66 -23.50 6.50 -26.37
CA ALA A 66 -22.63 7.16 -27.34
C ALA A 66 -21.24 7.46 -26.75
N ARG A 67 -21.18 7.92 -25.49
CA ARG A 67 -19.92 8.17 -24.79
C ARG A 67 -19.15 6.87 -24.54
N GLN A 68 -19.84 5.79 -24.18
CA GLN A 68 -19.21 4.48 -24.00
C GLN A 68 -18.63 3.95 -25.32
N ALA A 69 -19.32 4.15 -26.44
CA ALA A 69 -18.82 3.79 -27.76
C ALA A 69 -17.60 4.62 -28.18
N SER A 70 -17.50 5.89 -27.78
CA SER A 70 -16.33 6.73 -28.08
C SER A 70 -15.05 6.38 -27.31
N LEU A 71 -15.17 5.60 -26.22
CA LEU A 71 -14.05 5.26 -25.33
C LEU A 71 -13.38 3.93 -25.66
N ASN A 72 -13.93 3.15 -26.59
CA ASN A 72 -13.42 1.84 -27.03
C ASN A 72 -13.07 1.84 -28.52
#